data_AF-A0A2G2XPM6-F1
#
_entry.id   AF-A0A2G2XPM6-F1
#
_cell.length_a   1.000
_cell.length_b   1.000
_cell.length_c   1.000
_cell.angle_alpha   90.00
_cell.angle_beta   90.00
_cell.angle_gamma   90.00
#
_symmetry.space_group_name_H-M   'P 1'
#
loop_
_entity.id
_entity.type
_entity.pdbx_description
1 polymer ?
#
loop_
_entity_poly.entity_id
_entity_poly.type
_entity_poly.pdbx_seq_one_letter_code
_entity_poly.pdbx_strand_id
1 'polypeptide(L)'
;MDVIKWQSFDYPTNTLLPSMKYGIDKRTGLNRFLTSWKSLNDPGMGEYHYTMELNGIPQVFLYKNSSRISRTGHGWSGVPEMSQRFIFSLSYMDNDTEVSLTYGICDASIISRMVLNEPGFLNQGTSQSSADNGCVRKRNEKRKRK
;
A
#
# COMPACT_ATOMS: atom_id res chain seq x y z
N MET A 1 -30.87 3.91 4.63
CA MET A 1 -29.47 3.56 4.96
C MET A 1 -28.95 2.75 3.79
N ASP A 2 -27.99 3.28 3.06
CA ASP A 2 -27.40 2.56 1.93
C ASP A 2 -26.47 1.47 2.46
N VAL A 3 -26.83 0.22 2.18
CA VAL A 3 -25.98 -0.94 2.47
C VAL A 3 -24.98 -1.07 1.33
N ILE A 4 -23.71 -0.80 1.62
CA ILE A 4 -22.62 -1.03 0.66
C ILE A 4 -22.50 -2.53 0.44
N LYS A 5 -22.81 -2.99 -0.79
CA LYS A 5 -22.76 -4.41 -1.17
C LYS A 5 -21.40 -4.84 -1.70
N TRP A 6 -20.62 -3.90 -2.25
CA TRP A 6 -19.32 -4.15 -2.84
C TRP A 6 -18.46 -2.88 -2.83
N GLN A 7 -17.16 -3.04 -2.64
CA GLN A 7 -16.16 -2.00 -2.80
C GLN A 7 -14.86 -2.60 -3.33
N SER A 8 -14.13 -1.86 -4.16
CA SER A 8 -12.83 -2.31 -4.68
C SER A 8 -11.79 -2.50 -3.57
N PHE A 9 -11.90 -1.75 -2.47
CA PHE A 9 -10.97 -1.82 -1.35
C PHE A 9 -11.03 -3.15 -0.58
N ASP A 10 -12.13 -3.91 -0.74
CA ASP A 10 -12.27 -5.25 -0.19
C ASP A 10 -11.54 -6.30 -1.04
N TYR A 11 -11.15 -5.97 -2.27
CA TYR A 11 -10.49 -6.88 -3.22
C TYR A 11 -9.26 -6.24 -3.87
N PRO A 12 -8.21 -5.93 -3.07
CA PRO A 12 -6.97 -5.38 -3.61
C PRO A 12 -6.27 -6.36 -4.56
N THR A 13 -5.50 -5.81 -5.51
CA THR A 13 -4.65 -6.56 -6.44
C THR A 13 -3.23 -6.66 -5.87
N ASN A 14 -2.24 -6.02 -6.49
CA ASN A 14 -0.87 -5.94 -5.99
C ASN A 14 -0.61 -4.69 -5.15
N THR A 15 -1.59 -3.79 -5.02
CA THR A 15 -1.39 -2.45 -4.48
C THR A 15 -2.28 -2.20 -3.26
N LEU A 16 -1.70 -1.64 -2.19
CA LEU A 16 -2.39 -1.12 -1.02
C LEU A 16 -2.28 0.41 -0.99
N LEU A 17 -3.43 1.09 -1.01
CA LEU A 17 -3.53 2.55 -0.97
C LEU A 17 -3.79 3.06 0.46
N PRO A 18 -3.59 4.36 0.73
CA PRO A 18 -3.94 4.94 2.01
C PRO A 18 -5.42 4.73 2.32
N SER A 19 -5.74 4.56 3.60
CA SER A 19 -7.09 4.28 4.13
C SER A 19 -7.68 2.91 3.76
N MET A 20 -7.01 2.11 2.92
CA MET A 20 -7.41 0.72 2.69
C MET A 20 -7.13 -0.13 3.93
N LYS A 21 -8.07 -1.02 4.24
CA LYS A 21 -7.85 -2.05 5.25
C LYS A 21 -7.10 -3.21 4.62
N TYR A 22 -5.99 -3.59 5.23
CA TYR A 22 -5.29 -4.84 4.95
C TYR A 22 -5.48 -5.80 6.12
N GLY A 23 -5.84 -7.05 5.88
CA GLY A 23 -6.16 -8.03 6.92
C GLY A 23 -7.59 -8.55 6.85
N ILE A 24 -8.10 -9.06 7.95
CA ILE A 24 -9.27 -9.95 7.99
C ILE A 24 -10.47 -9.27 8.64
N ASP A 25 -11.58 -9.24 7.91
CA ASP A 25 -12.91 -8.97 8.44
C ASP A 25 -13.45 -10.26 9.08
N LYS A 26 -13.54 -10.30 10.41
CA LYS A 26 -13.97 -11.49 11.17
C LYS A 26 -15.47 -11.78 10.97
N ARG A 27 -16.25 -10.77 10.59
CA ARG A 27 -17.71 -10.88 10.43
C ARG A 27 -18.09 -11.56 9.11
N THR A 28 -17.32 -11.32 8.06
CA THR A 28 -17.54 -11.89 6.71
C THR A 28 -16.57 -13.03 6.37
N GLY A 29 -15.46 -13.14 7.10
CA GLY A 29 -14.35 -14.04 6.78
C GLY A 29 -13.46 -13.54 5.63
N LEU A 30 -13.70 -12.32 5.13
CA LEU A 30 -12.93 -11.75 4.02
C LEU A 30 -11.51 -11.39 4.49
N ASN A 31 -10.51 -11.97 3.83
CA ASN A 31 -9.11 -11.59 3.98
C ASN A 31 -8.69 -10.65 2.83
N ARG A 32 -8.29 -9.43 3.17
CA ARG A 32 -7.77 -8.43 2.24
C ARG A 32 -6.25 -8.55 2.19
N PHE A 33 -5.75 -9.16 1.12
CA PHE A 33 -4.34 -9.49 0.92
C PHE A 33 -3.84 -9.02 -0.45
N LEU A 34 -2.53 -8.90 -0.62
CA LEU A 34 -1.95 -8.51 -1.91
C LEU A 34 -1.51 -9.73 -2.71
N THR A 35 -1.71 -9.68 -4.02
CA THR A 35 -1.16 -10.66 -4.97
C THR A 35 -0.31 -9.93 -5.99
N SER A 36 0.93 -10.39 -6.21
CA SER A 36 1.82 -9.75 -7.17
C SER A 36 1.24 -9.83 -8.58
N TRP A 37 1.69 -8.94 -9.45
CA TRP A 37 1.52 -9.14 -10.89
C TRP A 37 2.45 -10.23 -11.38
N LYS A 38 2.03 -10.91 -12.44
CA LYS A 38 2.83 -11.94 -13.11
C LYS A 38 4.08 -11.38 -13.76
N SER A 39 4.02 -10.15 -14.28
CA SER A 39 5.21 -9.39 -14.69
C SER A 39 4.92 -7.89 -14.71
N LEU A 40 5.95 -7.07 -14.96
CA LEU A 40 5.78 -5.62 -15.09
C LEU A 40 4.73 -5.23 -16.16
N ASN A 41 4.59 -6.04 -17.21
CA ASN A 41 3.71 -5.78 -18.35
C ASN A 41 2.49 -6.73 -18.39
N ASP A 42 2.37 -7.65 -17.44
CA ASP A 42 1.27 -8.62 -17.34
C ASP A 42 0.62 -8.49 -15.96
N PRO A 43 -0.52 -7.76 -15.84
CA PRO A 43 -1.22 -7.58 -14.57
C PRO A 43 -1.99 -8.82 -14.12
N GLY A 44 -1.87 -9.95 -14.83
CA GLY A 44 -2.38 -11.23 -14.40
C GLY A 44 -1.82 -11.67 -13.05
N MET A 45 -2.46 -12.68 -12.45
CA MET A 45 -2.09 -13.19 -11.14
C MET A 45 -0.65 -13.72 -11.13
N GLY A 46 0.21 -13.10 -10.31
CA GLY A 46 1.58 -13.53 -10.08
C GLY A 46 1.68 -14.63 -9.02
N GLU A 47 2.90 -15.05 -8.74
CA GLU A 47 3.17 -16.17 -7.83
C GLU A 47 3.19 -15.76 -6.36
N TYR A 48 3.28 -14.47 -6.03
CA TYR A 48 3.48 -14.03 -4.65
C TYR A 48 2.20 -13.52 -4.02
N HIS A 49 1.91 -14.00 -2.81
CA HIS A 49 0.79 -13.54 -2.00
C HIS A 49 1.30 -13.02 -0.67
N TYR A 50 0.85 -11.84 -0.29
CA TYR A 50 1.19 -11.22 0.99
C TYR A 50 -0.08 -11.11 1.82
N THR A 51 -0.25 -12.00 2.79
CA THR A 51 -1.52 -12.22 3.50
C THR A 51 -1.35 -12.32 5.02
N MET A 52 -2.44 -12.03 5.75
CA MET A 52 -2.52 -12.18 7.20
C MET A 52 -3.16 -13.52 7.57
N GLU A 53 -2.69 -14.14 8.65
CA GLU A 53 -3.29 -15.33 9.25
C GLU A 53 -3.54 -15.12 10.75
N LEU A 54 -4.61 -15.73 11.27
CA LEU A 54 -5.06 -15.64 12.67
C LEU A 54 -4.83 -16.93 13.47
N ASN A 55 -3.68 -17.59 13.28
CA ASN A 55 -3.32 -18.81 13.99
C ASN A 55 -2.77 -18.51 15.40
N GLY A 56 -3.63 -17.96 16.26
CA GLY A 56 -3.27 -17.44 17.59
C GLY A 56 -3.08 -15.92 17.54
N ILE A 57 -1.84 -15.46 17.34
CA ILE A 57 -1.53 -14.04 17.20
C ILE A 57 -1.56 -13.68 15.71
N PRO A 58 -2.16 -12.54 15.31
CA PRO A 58 -2.12 -12.09 13.93
C PRO A 58 -0.69 -11.97 13.38
N GLN A 59 -0.42 -12.66 12.28
CA GLN A 59 0.88 -12.69 11.62
C GLN A 59 0.71 -12.48 10.12
N VAL A 60 1.69 -11.83 9.50
CA VAL A 60 1.70 -11.57 8.06
C VAL A 60 2.78 -12.42 7.40
N PHE A 61 2.41 -13.08 6.31
CA PHE A 61 3.25 -14.02 5.59
C PHE A 61 3.36 -13.64 4.13
N LEU A 62 4.55 -13.84 3.57
CA LEU A 62 4.76 -13.90 2.14
C LEU A 62 4.75 -15.37 1.71
N TYR A 63 3.85 -15.68 0.80
CA TYR A 63 3.80 -16.95 0.08
C TYR A 63 4.33 -16.77 -1.33
N LYS A 64 4.97 -17.80 -1.85
CA LYS A 64 5.18 -18.03 -3.28
C LYS A 64 4.41 -19.30 -3.65
N ASN A 65 3.38 -19.18 -4.47
CA ASN A 65 2.39 -20.21 -4.72
C ASN A 65 1.84 -20.72 -3.35
N SER A 66 1.96 -22.01 -3.07
CA SER A 66 1.52 -22.60 -1.79
C SER A 66 2.60 -22.62 -0.70
N SER A 67 3.81 -22.13 -0.99
CA SER A 67 4.96 -22.22 -0.09
C SER A 67 5.17 -20.91 0.67
N ARG A 68 5.23 -20.99 2.00
CA ARG A 68 5.55 -19.85 2.87
C ARG A 68 7.03 -19.51 2.77
N ILE A 69 7.36 -18.32 2.29
CA ILE A 69 8.73 -17.84 2.05
C ILE A 69 9.25 -17.04 3.24
N SER A 70 8.42 -16.17 3.80
CA SER A 70 8.82 -15.34 4.94
C SER A 70 7.66 -15.04 5.87
N ARG A 71 8.01 -14.69 7.11
CA ARG A 71 7.09 -14.16 8.11
C ARG A 71 7.53 -12.74 8.41
N THR A 72 6.66 -11.78 8.11
CA THR A 72 6.79 -10.43 8.63
C THR A 72 6.36 -10.51 10.10
N GLY A 73 7.26 -10.12 11.01
CA GLY A 73 7.10 -10.30 12.46
C GLY A 73 5.78 -9.78 13.04
N HIS A 74 5.54 -10.06 14.32
CA HIS A 74 4.34 -9.63 15.05
C HIS A 74 4.04 -8.14 14.81
N GLY A 75 2.80 -7.82 14.41
CA GLY A 75 2.36 -6.44 14.23
C GLY A 75 3.19 -5.63 13.23
N TRP A 76 3.67 -6.24 12.14
CA TRP A 76 4.43 -5.55 11.07
C TRP A 76 5.84 -5.07 11.46
N SER A 77 6.34 -5.46 12.63
CA SER A 77 7.71 -5.15 13.09
C SER A 77 8.83 -5.66 12.16
N GLY A 78 8.51 -6.57 11.23
CA GLY A 78 9.45 -7.12 10.24
C GLY A 78 9.32 -6.53 8.83
N VAL A 79 8.46 -5.54 8.57
CA VAL A 79 8.53 -4.80 7.29
C VAL A 79 9.73 -3.87 7.39
N PRO A 80 10.72 -3.96 6.49
CA PRO A 80 11.91 -3.12 6.55
C PRO A 80 11.49 -1.65 6.58
N GLU A 81 11.72 -1.05 7.75
CA GLU A 81 11.70 0.37 8.02
C GLU A 81 10.59 1.15 7.29
N MET A 82 9.33 0.90 7.66
CA MET A 82 8.40 2.02 7.87
C MET A 82 8.94 2.85 9.05
N SER A 83 10.12 3.46 8.88
CA SER A 83 10.48 4.62 9.67
C SER A 83 9.26 5.52 9.59
N GLN A 84 8.75 5.96 10.74
CA GLN A 84 7.84 7.08 10.82
C GLN A 84 8.56 8.31 10.24
N ARG A 85 8.79 8.32 8.93
CA ARG A 85 8.93 9.56 8.19
C ARG A 85 7.63 10.28 8.49
N PHE A 86 7.70 11.55 8.86
CA PHE A 86 6.59 12.45 9.24
C PHE A 86 5.37 12.47 8.28
N ILE A 87 5.42 11.68 7.20
CA ILE A 87 4.50 11.58 6.08
C ILE A 87 3.40 10.52 6.33
N PHE A 88 3.63 9.47 7.13
CA PHE A 88 2.69 8.35 7.27
C PHE A 88 2.15 8.18 8.70
N SER A 89 0.86 7.88 8.81
CA SER A 89 0.24 7.40 10.05
C SER A 89 -0.12 5.93 9.92
N LEU A 90 0.33 5.07 10.84
CA LEU A 90 -0.03 3.66 10.86
C LEU A 90 -1.07 3.39 11.95
N SER A 91 -2.14 2.66 11.61
CA SER A 91 -3.18 2.23 12.53
C SER A 91 -3.32 0.71 12.48
N TYR A 92 -3.32 0.08 13.65
CA TYR A 92 -3.59 -1.34 13.82
C TYR A 92 -4.90 -1.51 14.61
N MET A 93 -5.79 -2.35 14.11
CA MET A 93 -7.06 -2.68 14.76
C MET A 93 -7.14 -4.17 14.96
N ASP A 94 -7.44 -4.59 16.20
CA ASP A 94 -7.74 -5.97 16.55
C ASP A 94 -8.87 -5.96 17.57
N ASN A 95 -10.07 -6.31 17.13
CA ASN A 95 -11.28 -6.37 17.94
C ASN A 95 -12.16 -7.54 17.47
N ASP A 96 -13.34 -7.72 18.06
CA ASP A 96 -14.22 -8.86 17.73
C ASP A 96 -14.74 -8.88 16.29
N THR A 97 -14.64 -7.74 15.58
CA THR A 97 -15.15 -7.57 14.22
C THR A 97 -14.06 -7.67 13.14
N GLU A 98 -12.82 -7.29 13.44
CA GLU A 98 -11.72 -7.31 12.48
C GLU A 98 -10.33 -7.42 13.10
N VAL A 99 -9.37 -7.90 12.30
CA VAL A 99 -7.95 -7.61 12.47
C VAL A 99 -7.46 -6.92 11.22
N SER A 100 -7.09 -5.65 11.31
CA SER A 100 -6.70 -4.87 10.15
C SER A 100 -5.52 -3.93 10.42
N LEU A 101 -4.77 -3.65 9.36
CA LEU A 101 -3.81 -2.58 9.29
C LEU A 101 -4.30 -1.55 8.29
N THR A 102 -4.18 -0.27 8.63
CA THR A 102 -4.46 0.84 7.74
C THR A 102 -3.32 1.84 7.84
N TYR A 103 -2.91 2.41 6.72
CA TYR A 103 -1.97 3.53 6.74
C TYR A 103 -2.62 4.77 6.12
N GLY A 104 -2.24 5.95 6.62
CA GLY A 104 -2.69 7.25 6.15
C GLY A 104 -1.50 8.11 5.71
N ILE A 105 -1.81 9.23 5.06
CA ILE A 105 -0.84 10.24 4.63
C ILE A 105 -1.13 11.54 5.35
N CYS A 106 -0.10 12.13 5.97
CA CYS A 106 -0.20 13.39 6.72
C CYS A 106 -0.32 14.61 5.79
N ASP A 107 0.33 14.58 4.63
CA ASP A 107 0.31 15.64 3.61
C ASP A 107 -0.47 15.18 2.38
N ALA A 108 -1.64 15.78 2.16
CA ALA A 108 -2.52 15.44 1.04
C ALA A 108 -1.92 15.73 -0.36
N SER A 109 -0.82 16.50 -0.45
CA SER A 109 -0.10 16.72 -1.71
C SER A 109 0.75 15.52 -2.14
N ILE A 110 0.95 14.55 -1.23
CA ILE A 110 1.73 13.33 -1.45
C ILE A 110 0.78 12.19 -1.82
N ILE A 111 0.95 11.68 -3.04
CA ILE A 111 0.34 10.43 -3.47
C ILE A 111 1.27 9.30 -3.03
N SER A 112 0.70 8.27 -2.40
CA SER A 112 1.44 7.14 -1.89
C SER A 112 0.76 5.81 -2.21
N ARG A 113 1.56 4.77 -2.44
CA ARG A 113 1.09 3.40 -2.61
C ARG A 113 2.13 2.38 -2.16
N MET A 114 1.68 1.28 -1.54
CA MET A 114 2.51 0.08 -1.35
C MET A 114 2.21 -0.92 -2.45
N VAL A 115 3.24 -1.48 -3.08
CA VAL A 115 3.08 -2.44 -4.18
C VAL A 115 3.86 -3.70 -3.89
N LEU A 116 3.20 -4.85 -3.98
CA LEU A 116 3.83 -6.17 -4.00
C LEU A 116 4.27 -6.47 -5.44
N ASN A 117 5.57 -6.40 -5.68
CA ASN A 117 6.13 -6.55 -7.01
C ASN A 117 6.23 -8.04 -7.42
N GLU A 118 6.41 -8.30 -8.71
CA GLU A 118 6.63 -9.64 -9.26
C GLU A 118 7.69 -10.48 -8.51
N PRO A 119 8.86 -9.95 -8.11
CA PRO A 119 9.84 -10.71 -7.33
C PRO A 119 9.49 -10.95 -5.85
N GLY A 120 8.29 -10.54 -5.40
CA GLY A 120 7.82 -10.74 -4.02
C GLY A 120 8.26 -9.67 -3.02
N PHE A 121 8.74 -8.52 -3.48
CA PHE A 121 9.10 -7.39 -2.61
C PHE A 121 7.93 -6.42 -2.45
N LEU A 122 7.60 -6.07 -1.21
CA LEU A 122 6.67 -4.99 -0.89
C LEU A 122 7.42 -3.65 -0.87
N ASN A 123 7.11 -2.77 -1.81
CA ASN A 123 7.77 -1.47 -1.96
C ASN A 123 6.80 -0.32 -1.70
N GLN A 124 7.25 0.69 -0.97
CA GLN A 124 6.53 1.96 -0.79
C GLN A 124 6.96 2.95 -1.88
N GLY A 125 6.01 3.40 -2.70
CA GLY A 125 6.19 4.50 -3.65
C GLY A 125 5.51 5.77 -3.15
N THR A 126 6.18 6.91 -3.27
CA THR A 126 5.62 8.25 -3.00
C THR A 126 5.91 9.20 -4.16
N SER A 127 4.94 10.04 -4.52
CA SER A 127 5.13 11.12 -5.48
C SER A 127 4.46 12.38 -4.97
N GLN A 128 5.16 13.51 -5.05
CA GLN A 128 4.59 14.82 -4.78
C GLN A 128 4.09 15.40 -6.09
N SER A 129 2.85 15.87 -6.12
CA SER A 129 2.42 16.72 -7.21
C SER A 129 3.05 18.10 -6.99
N SER A 130 4.15 18.37 -7.69
CA SER A 130 4.55 19.75 -7.91
C SER A 130 3.39 20.38 -8.68
N ALA A 131 2.71 21.37 -8.10
CA ALA A 131 1.85 22.23 -8.90
C ALA A 131 2.70 22.70 -10.08
N ASP A 132 2.26 22.38 -11.30
CA ASP A 132 2.93 22.67 -12.55
C ASP A 132 2.85 24.18 -12.78
N ASN A 133 3.63 24.94 -12.01
CA ASN A 133 3.88 26.34 -12.26
C ASN A 133 4.87 26.37 -13.42
N GLY A 134 4.33 26.22 -14.63
CA GLY A 134 5.00 26.49 -15.88
C GLY A 134 5.57 27.91 -15.86
N CYS A 135 6.77 28.05 -15.32
CA CYS A 135 7.50 29.29 -15.32
C CYS A 135 8.09 29.46 -16.72
N VAL A 136 7.32 30.08 -17.61
CA VAL A 136 7.82 30.58 -18.88
C VAL A 136 8.95 31.56 -18.56
N ARG A 137 10.20 31.13 -18.78
CA ARG A 137 11.38 31.99 -18.72
C ARG A 137 11.24 33.06 -19.81
N LYS A 138 10.68 34.23 -19.48
CA LYS A 138 10.86 35.42 -20.30
C LYS A 138 12.32 35.82 -20.23
N ARG A 139 13.04 35.58 -21.32
CA ARG A 139 14.42 35.98 -21.54
C ARG A 139 14.46 37.51 -21.65
N ASN A 140 14.91 38.21 -20.61
CA ASN A 140 15.13 39.66 -20.68
C ASN A 140 16.43 39.93 -21.46
N GLU A 141 16.28 40.31 -22.73
CA GLU A 141 17.36 40.83 -23.57
C GLU A 141 17.66 42.28 -23.16
N LYS A 142 18.75 42.51 -22.42
CA LYS A 142 19.25 43.86 -22.14
C LYS A 142 19.86 44.44 -23.43
N ARG A 143 19.07 45.23 -24.17
CA ARG A 143 19.61 46.19 -25.16
C ARG A 143 20.38 47.28 -24.43
N LYS A 144 21.71 47.24 -24.48
CA LYS A 144 22.55 48.44 -24.25
C LYS A 144 22.24 49.44 -25.37
N ARG A 145 21.77 50.64 -25.01
CA ARG A 145 21.80 51.81 -25.89
C ARG A 145 22.80 52.81 -25.33
N LYS A 146 23.71 53.19 -26.23
CA LYS A 146 24.75 54.25 -26.24
C LYS A 146 25.05 54.96 -24.93
#